data_AF-A0A2B2CBJ1-F1
#
_entry.id   AF-A0A2B2CBJ1-F1
#
_cell.length_a   1.000
_cell.length_b   1.000
_cell.length_c   1.000
_cell.angle_alpha   90.00
_cell.angle_beta   90.00
_cell.angle_gamma   90.00
#
_symmetry.space_group_name_H-M   'P 1'
#
loop_
_entity.id
_entity.type
_entity.pdbx_description
1 polymer ?
#
loop_
_entity_poly.entity_id
_entity_poly.type
_entity_poly.pdbx_seq_one_letter_code
_entity_poly.pdbx_strand_id
1 'polypeptide(L)'
;MSELVSPLGLRVCLHNHAADNHNASGDLRSVVQYADMSVGLCVDTGWAFVSGCNPIEWVNTYPERIYAFHLRNQHGNLPSEDLLEGDIDFSSLMTSADSIHYNGWLALELWHPDSIQPRRTMGEDVQRSIDYLRGFIS
;
A
#
# COMPACT_ATOMS: atom_id res chain seq x y z
N MET A 1 -9.42 4.05 20.74
CA MET A 1 -7.96 3.86 20.50
C MET A 1 -7.37 5.06 19.77
N SER A 2 -7.95 5.50 18.64
CA SER A 2 -7.55 6.76 17.97
C SER A 2 -7.63 7.99 18.88
N GLU A 3 -8.66 8.10 19.72
CA GLU A 3 -8.81 9.18 20.71
C GLU A 3 -7.64 9.29 21.69
N LEU A 4 -6.99 8.17 22.04
CA LEU A 4 -5.88 8.15 22.99
C LEU A 4 -4.59 8.73 22.40
N VAL A 5 -4.44 8.66 21.07
CA VAL A 5 -3.23 9.12 20.36
C VAL A 5 -3.44 10.45 19.64
N SER A 6 -4.69 10.90 19.49
CA SER A 6 -5.04 12.18 18.86
C SER A 6 -4.35 13.39 19.51
N PRO A 7 -4.21 13.51 20.86
CA PRO A 7 -3.48 14.63 21.48
C PRO A 7 -1.99 14.68 21.13
N LEU A 8 -1.43 13.58 20.61
CA LEU A 8 -0.04 13.50 20.14
C LEU A 8 0.11 13.86 18.66
N GLY A 9 -0.98 14.21 17.97
CA GLY A 9 -0.99 14.46 16.53
C GLY A 9 -0.84 13.19 15.68
N LEU A 10 -1.05 12.01 16.28
CA LEU A 10 -0.93 10.73 15.58
C LEU A 10 -2.27 10.32 14.96
N ARG A 11 -2.19 9.70 13.77
CA ARG A 11 -3.32 9.04 13.10
C ARG A 11 -3.19 7.53 13.22
N VAL A 12 -4.33 6.84 13.31
CA VAL A 12 -4.37 5.37 13.34
C VAL A 12 -4.80 4.87 11.96
N CYS A 13 -4.15 3.84 11.47
CA CYS A 13 -4.56 3.13 10.28
C CYS A 13 -4.47 1.62 10.48
N LEU A 14 -5.36 0.88 9.83
CA LEU A 14 -5.27 -0.57 9.73
C LEU A 14 -4.49 -0.94 8.47
N HIS A 15 -3.49 -1.78 8.65
CA HIS A 15 -2.70 -2.35 7.58
C HIS A 15 -3.38 -3.64 7.08
N ASN A 16 -3.88 -3.65 5.85
CA ASN A 16 -4.43 -4.88 5.26
C ASN A 16 -3.31 -5.91 5.10
N HIS A 17 -3.51 -7.13 5.55
CA HIS A 17 -2.45 -8.15 5.53
C HIS A 17 -2.96 -9.54 5.14
N ALA A 18 -4.27 -9.74 5.08
CA ALA A 18 -4.81 -11.03 4.67
C ALA A 18 -4.40 -11.40 3.24
N ALA A 19 -3.97 -12.65 3.06
CA ALA A 19 -3.57 -13.21 1.78
C ALA A 19 -4.74 -13.88 1.02
N ASP A 20 -5.92 -13.98 1.64
CA ASP A 20 -7.14 -14.50 1.01
C ASP A 20 -8.22 -13.43 0.92
N ASN A 21 -9.09 -13.58 -0.07
CA ASN A 21 -10.09 -12.59 -0.40
C ASN A 21 -11.09 -12.30 0.72
N HIS A 22 -11.52 -13.34 1.46
CA HIS A 22 -12.53 -13.20 2.50
C HIS A 22 -12.02 -12.31 3.63
N ASN A 23 -10.81 -12.61 4.11
CA ASN A 23 -10.19 -11.88 5.20
C ASN A 23 -9.72 -10.49 4.74
N ALA A 24 -9.20 -10.33 3.52
CA ALA A 24 -8.80 -9.01 3.00
C ALA A 24 -10.00 -8.08 2.81
N SER A 25 -11.12 -8.61 2.34
CA SER A 25 -12.39 -7.88 2.32
C SER A 25 -12.89 -7.57 3.74
N GLY A 26 -12.59 -8.44 4.71
CA GLY A 26 -12.83 -8.21 6.13
C GLY A 26 -12.02 -7.04 6.69
N ASP A 27 -10.72 -7.00 6.42
CA ASP A 27 -9.81 -5.91 6.76
C ASP A 27 -10.35 -4.58 6.21
N LEU A 28 -10.70 -4.55 4.91
CA LEU A 28 -11.27 -3.37 4.27
C LEU A 28 -12.58 -2.93 4.97
N ARG A 29 -13.55 -3.83 5.13
CA ARG A 29 -14.85 -3.52 5.77
C ARG A 29 -14.68 -3.03 7.19
N SER A 30 -13.73 -3.59 7.95
CA SER A 30 -13.46 -3.18 9.33
C SER A 30 -13.18 -1.68 9.44
N VAL A 31 -12.55 -1.10 8.41
CA VAL A 31 -12.26 0.34 8.35
C VAL A 31 -13.37 1.12 7.66
N VAL A 32 -13.74 0.76 6.43
CA VAL A 32 -14.61 1.61 5.61
C VAL A 32 -16.07 1.61 6.07
N GLN A 33 -16.50 0.57 6.78
CA GLN A 33 -17.89 0.42 7.23
C GLN A 33 -18.04 0.56 8.75
N TYR A 34 -17.10 0.03 9.53
CA TYR A 34 -17.28 -0.11 10.98
C TYR A 34 -16.44 0.85 11.82
N ALA A 35 -15.34 1.40 11.29
CA ALA A 35 -14.49 2.31 12.03
C ALA A 35 -14.95 3.77 11.89
N ASP A 36 -14.67 4.55 12.93
CA ASP A 36 -14.78 6.01 12.89
C ASP A 36 -13.80 6.61 11.88
N MET A 37 -14.11 7.80 11.35
CA MET A 37 -13.24 8.54 10.41
C MET A 37 -11.82 8.74 10.92
N SER A 38 -11.60 8.79 12.24
CA SER A 38 -10.26 8.89 12.83
C SER A 38 -9.35 7.68 12.57
N VAL A 39 -9.89 6.60 11.98
CA VAL A 39 -9.14 5.40 11.56
C VAL A 39 -9.22 5.27 10.04
N GLY A 40 -8.05 5.19 9.40
CA GLY A 40 -7.93 4.96 7.95
C GLY A 40 -7.31 3.62 7.59
N LEU A 41 -7.02 3.45 6.31
CA LEU A 41 -6.29 2.35 5.73
C LEU A 41 -4.81 2.74 5.56
N CYS A 42 -3.93 1.82 5.93
CA CYS A 42 -2.62 1.70 5.31
C CYS A 42 -2.77 0.67 4.20
N VAL A 43 -2.82 1.14 2.95
CA VAL A 43 -2.98 0.24 1.81
C VAL A 43 -1.65 -0.44 1.53
N ASP A 44 -1.54 -1.71 1.90
CA ASP A 44 -0.48 -2.60 1.40
C ASP A 44 -0.89 -3.12 0.02
N THR A 45 -0.16 -2.67 -1.00
CA THR A 45 -0.44 -3.00 -2.39
C THR A 45 -0.24 -4.49 -2.68
N GLY A 46 0.76 -5.10 -2.05
CA GLY A 46 1.09 -6.50 -2.24
C GLY A 46 0.03 -7.42 -1.64
N TRP A 47 -0.35 -7.22 -0.38
CA TRP A 47 -1.39 -8.05 0.26
C TRP A 47 -2.76 -7.88 -0.38
N ALA A 48 -3.12 -6.65 -0.76
CA ALA A 48 -4.35 -6.42 -1.52
C ALA A 48 -4.33 -7.24 -2.82
N PHE A 49 -3.22 -7.22 -3.56
CA PHE A 49 -3.11 -7.97 -4.80
C PHE A 49 -3.11 -9.50 -4.60
N VAL A 50 -2.32 -10.04 -3.64
CA VAL A 50 -2.26 -11.49 -3.33
C VAL A 50 -3.66 -12.04 -3.01
N SER A 51 -4.46 -11.29 -2.27
CA SER A 51 -5.82 -11.69 -1.89
C SER A 51 -6.84 -11.61 -3.02
N GLY A 52 -6.43 -11.19 -4.22
CA GLY A 52 -7.31 -10.97 -5.36
C GLY A 52 -8.12 -9.67 -5.28
N CYS A 53 -7.79 -8.78 -4.36
CA CYS A 53 -8.34 -7.43 -4.31
C CYS A 53 -7.52 -6.47 -5.19
N ASN A 54 -8.11 -5.33 -5.54
CA ASN A 54 -7.43 -4.30 -6.32
C ASN A 54 -7.13 -3.08 -5.43
N PRO A 55 -5.85 -2.80 -5.10
CA PRO A 55 -5.51 -1.65 -4.27
C PRO A 55 -5.86 -0.30 -4.92
N ILE A 56 -5.83 -0.21 -6.25
CA ILE A 56 -6.19 1.01 -6.99
C ILE A 56 -7.70 1.28 -6.87
N GLU A 57 -8.52 0.22 -6.92
CA GLU A 57 -9.96 0.33 -6.71
C GLU A 57 -10.27 0.83 -5.29
N TRP A 58 -9.54 0.36 -4.28
CA TRP A 58 -9.71 0.82 -2.90
C TRP A 58 -9.42 2.31 -2.76
N VAL A 59 -8.34 2.80 -3.38
CA VAL A 59 -7.98 4.22 -3.39
C VAL A 59 -9.07 5.06 -4.05
N ASN A 60 -9.56 4.63 -5.21
CA ASN A 60 -10.60 5.36 -5.95
C ASN A 60 -11.96 5.35 -5.24
N THR A 61 -12.29 4.25 -4.54
CA THR A 61 -13.61 4.06 -3.92
C THR A 61 -13.69 4.71 -2.55
N TYR A 62 -12.58 4.74 -1.79
CA TYR A 62 -12.54 5.24 -0.41
C TYR A 62 -11.45 6.30 -0.18
N PRO A 63 -11.44 7.39 -0.98
CA PRO A 63 -10.35 8.36 -0.95
C PRO A 63 -10.12 8.97 0.43
N GLU A 64 -11.19 9.25 1.18
CA GLU A 64 -11.12 9.83 2.52
C GLU A 64 -10.62 8.85 3.60
N ARG A 65 -10.47 7.57 3.27
CA ARG A 65 -9.93 6.54 4.17
C ARG A 65 -8.46 6.24 3.92
N ILE A 66 -7.83 6.78 2.87
CA ILE A 66 -6.44 6.44 2.54
C ILE A 66 -5.47 7.30 3.36
N TYR A 67 -4.84 6.71 4.39
CA TYR A 67 -3.98 7.45 5.33
C TYR A 67 -2.49 7.18 5.14
N ALA A 68 -2.15 5.99 4.65
CA ALA A 68 -0.78 5.54 4.42
C ALA A 68 -0.75 4.52 3.27
N PHE A 69 0.43 4.32 2.71
CA PHE A 69 0.70 3.22 1.78
C PHE A 69 1.92 2.44 2.22
N HIS A 70 1.83 1.12 2.10
CA HIS A 70 2.97 0.22 2.02
C HIS A 70 3.05 -0.32 0.60
N LEU A 71 4.18 -0.05 -0.06
CA LEU A 71 4.36 -0.27 -1.48
C LEU A 71 5.27 -1.47 -1.71
N ARG A 72 4.71 -2.48 -2.37
CA ARG A 72 5.41 -3.65 -2.90
C ARG A 72 4.76 -4.04 -4.22
N ASN A 73 5.58 -4.38 -5.22
CA ASN A 73 5.11 -4.98 -6.46
C ASN A 73 5.46 -6.48 -6.50
N GLN A 74 4.86 -7.23 -7.42
CA GLN A 74 4.96 -8.68 -7.45
C GLN A 74 4.45 -9.28 -8.76
N HIS A 75 4.91 -10.50 -9.08
CA HIS A 75 4.38 -11.33 -10.14
C HIS A 75 3.57 -12.48 -9.54
N GLY A 76 2.24 -12.47 -9.73
CA GLY A 76 1.34 -13.34 -8.97
C GLY A 76 1.56 -13.17 -7.47
N ASN A 77 2.06 -14.23 -6.80
CA ASN A 77 2.35 -14.21 -5.35
C ASN A 77 3.84 -14.00 -5.02
N LEU A 78 4.69 -13.79 -6.02
CA LEU A 78 6.13 -13.63 -5.82
C LEU A 78 6.51 -12.13 -5.83
N PRO A 79 7.02 -11.56 -4.72
CA PRO A 79 7.52 -10.20 -4.70
C PRO A 79 8.55 -9.93 -5.79
N SER A 80 8.43 -8.79 -6.45
CA SER A 80 9.50 -8.23 -7.27
C SER A 80 10.55 -7.59 -6.35
N GLU A 81 11.77 -7.42 -6.86
CA GLU A 81 12.85 -6.76 -6.13
C GLU A 81 12.56 -5.26 -5.93
N ASP A 82 11.98 -4.60 -6.93
CA ASP A 82 11.64 -3.17 -6.92
C ASP A 82 10.18 -2.91 -7.38
N LEU A 83 9.73 -1.66 -7.30
CA LEU A 83 8.36 -1.29 -7.73
C LEU A 83 8.15 -1.27 -9.25
N LEU A 84 9.23 -1.25 -10.04
CA LEU A 84 9.17 -0.99 -11.49
C LEU A 84 8.69 -2.23 -12.25
N GLU A 85 9.05 -3.41 -11.75
CA GLU A 85 8.67 -4.70 -12.33
C GLU A 85 7.56 -5.33 -11.48
N GLY A 86 6.53 -5.89 -12.14
CA GLY A 86 5.43 -6.59 -11.46
C GLY A 86 4.09 -6.44 -12.18
N ASP A 87 3.05 -7.03 -11.58
CA ASP A 87 1.70 -7.10 -12.12
C ASP A 87 0.80 -5.97 -11.59
N ILE A 88 1.23 -5.23 -10.55
CA ILE A 88 0.52 -4.06 -10.03
C ILE A 88 0.93 -2.84 -10.86
N ASP A 89 -0.05 -2.16 -11.47
CA ASP A 89 0.18 -0.93 -12.22
C ASP A 89 0.38 0.26 -11.29
N PHE A 90 1.63 0.48 -10.91
CA PHE A 90 2.03 1.60 -10.06
C PHE A 90 1.83 2.96 -10.71
N SER A 91 1.86 3.07 -12.05
CA SER A 91 1.57 4.34 -12.72
C SER A 91 0.11 4.73 -12.50
N SER A 92 -0.80 3.77 -12.64
CA SER A 92 -2.21 3.96 -12.34
C SER A 92 -2.45 4.21 -10.85
N LEU A 93 -1.77 3.49 -9.95
CA LEU A 93 -1.86 3.73 -8.50
C LEU A 93 -1.44 5.15 -8.13
N MET A 94 -0.32 5.64 -8.65
CA MET A 94 0.17 6.99 -8.39
C MET A 94 -0.76 8.06 -8.97
N THR A 95 -1.33 7.81 -10.16
CA THR A 95 -2.36 8.68 -10.75
C THR A 95 -3.62 8.74 -9.87
N SER A 96 -4.07 7.59 -9.34
CA SER A 96 -5.19 7.54 -8.40
C SER A 96 -4.88 8.29 -7.10
N ALA A 97 -3.68 8.10 -6.53
CA ALA A 97 -3.27 8.81 -5.32
C ALA A 97 -3.22 10.34 -5.52
N ASP A 98 -2.69 10.80 -6.66
CA ASP A 98 -2.67 12.22 -7.02
C ASP A 98 -4.09 12.78 -7.21
N SER A 99 -4.98 12.03 -7.87
CA SER A 99 -6.37 12.46 -8.14
C SER A 99 -7.20 12.67 -6.87
N ILE A 100 -6.82 12.03 -5.77
CA ILE A 100 -7.45 12.20 -4.45
C ILE A 100 -6.70 13.20 -3.56
N HIS A 101 -5.70 13.89 -4.13
CA HIS A 101 -4.81 14.83 -3.44
C HIS A 101 -4.12 14.21 -2.21
N TYR A 102 -3.72 12.95 -2.31
CA TYR A 102 -3.03 12.27 -1.24
C TYR A 102 -1.71 12.97 -0.91
N ASN A 103 -1.50 13.28 0.37
CA ASN A 103 -0.32 14.00 0.87
C ASN A 103 0.35 13.29 2.06
N GLY A 104 0.06 11.99 2.24
CA GLY A 104 0.62 11.18 3.32
C GLY A 104 1.91 10.47 2.94
N TRP A 105 2.28 9.48 3.75
CA TRP A 105 3.50 8.69 3.54
C TRP A 105 3.33 7.62 2.47
N LEU A 106 4.33 7.52 1.59
CA LEU A 106 4.54 6.37 0.71
C LEU A 106 5.72 5.58 1.28
N ALA A 107 5.45 4.48 1.99
CA ALA A 107 6.48 3.64 2.55
C ALA A 107 6.77 2.46 1.60
N LEU A 108 8.04 2.16 1.38
CA LEU A 108 8.43 0.95 0.65
C LEU A 108 8.43 -0.23 1.62
N GLU A 109 7.72 -1.29 1.27
CA GLU A 109 7.74 -2.57 1.98
C GLU A 109 8.24 -3.68 1.05
N LEU A 110 9.42 -3.45 0.47
CA LEU A 110 10.08 -4.43 -0.38
C LEU A 110 10.42 -5.68 0.46
N TRP A 111 10.28 -6.85 -0.14
CA TRP A 111 10.47 -8.12 0.55
C TRP A 111 11.25 -9.09 -0.31
N HIS A 112 12.41 -9.53 0.20
CA HIS A 112 13.21 -10.58 -0.42
C HIS A 112 13.06 -11.90 0.37
N PRO A 113 11.99 -12.69 0.13
CA PRO A 113 11.85 -14.01 0.74
C PRO A 113 12.92 -14.98 0.24
N ASP A 114 13.15 -16.06 0.98
CA ASP A 114 14.08 -17.14 0.58
C ASP A 114 13.74 -17.76 -0.80
N SER A 115 12.50 -17.61 -1.25
CA SER A 115 12.03 -18.06 -2.57
C SER A 115 12.55 -17.22 -3.74
N ILE A 116 13.16 -16.06 -3.49
CA ILE A 116 13.81 -15.26 -4.52
C ILE A 116 15.33 -15.27 -4.36
N GLN A 117 16.03 -15.11 -5.48
CA GLN A 117 17.48 -14.88 -5.52
C GLN A 117 17.68 -13.45 -6.03
N PRO A 118 17.76 -12.45 -5.12
CA PRO A 118 17.81 -11.06 -5.54
C PRO A 118 19.09 -10.79 -6.34
N ARG A 119 18.94 -10.10 -7.47
CA ARG A 119 20.02 -9.68 -8.35
C ARG A 119 20.74 -8.45 -7.81
N ARG A 120 20.07 -7.68 -6.95
CA ARG A 120 20.55 -6.44 -6.34
C ARG A 120 20.43 -6.49 -4.82
N THR A 121 21.11 -5.56 -4.16
CA THR A 121 20.95 -5.35 -2.72
C THR A 121 19.63 -4.62 -2.44
N MET A 122 19.04 -4.86 -1.27
CA MET A 122 17.85 -4.13 -0.81
C MET A 122 18.04 -2.61 -0.89
N GLY A 123 19.24 -2.09 -0.63
CA GLY A 123 19.53 -0.66 -0.75
C GLY A 123 19.42 -0.14 -2.19
N GLU A 124 19.91 -0.92 -3.17
CA GLU A 124 19.77 -0.58 -4.59
C GLU A 124 18.30 -0.62 -5.04
N ASP A 125 17.54 -1.64 -4.62
CA ASP A 125 16.13 -1.76 -4.97
C ASP A 125 15.26 -0.66 -4.34
N VAL A 126 15.54 -0.29 -3.08
CA VAL A 126 14.94 0.87 -2.42
C VAL A 126 15.25 2.15 -3.20
N GLN A 127 16.52 2.38 -3.56
CA GLN A 127 16.92 3.58 -4.28
C GLN A 127 16.21 3.69 -5.65
N ARG A 128 16.17 2.58 -6.40
CA ARG A 128 15.47 2.51 -7.68
C ARG A 128 13.97 2.79 -7.54
N SER A 129 13.34 2.21 -6.52
CA SER A 129 11.92 2.42 -6.24
C SER A 129 11.63 3.89 -5.88
N ILE A 130 12.50 4.52 -5.09
CA ILE A 130 12.40 5.97 -4.78
C ILE A 130 12.52 6.80 -6.05
N ASP A 131 13.51 6.52 -6.90
CA ASP A 131 13.72 7.29 -8.14
C ASP A 131 12.56 7.13 -9.12
N TYR A 132 11.97 5.93 -9.19
CA TYR A 132 10.76 5.68 -9.95
C TYR A 132 9.56 6.49 -9.41
N LEU A 133 9.31 6.44 -8.10
CA LEU A 133 8.21 7.19 -7.47
C LEU A 133 8.36 8.70 -7.63
N ARG A 134 9.59 9.23 -7.53
CA ARG A 134 9.89 10.66 -7.78
C ARG A 134 9.51 11.10 -9.20
N GLY A 135 9.50 10.19 -10.17
CA GLY A 135 9.04 10.49 -11.53
C GLY A 135 7.56 10.90 -11.62
N PHE A 136 6.75 10.58 -10.59
CA PHE A 136 5.33 10.92 -10.51
C PHE A 136 5.05 12.14 -9.62
N ILE A 137 6.03 12.58 -8.84
CA ILE A 137 5.86 13.67 -7.86
C ILE A 137 6.54 14.91 -8.44
N SER A 138 5.73 15.88 -8.88
CA SER A 138 6.18 17.19 -9.37
C SER A 138 6.42 18.20 -8.25
#